data_AF-B0MG35-F1
#
_entry.id   AF-B0MG35-F1
#
_cell.length_a   1.000
_cell.length_b   1.000
_cell.length_c   1.000
_cell.angle_alpha   90.00
_cell.angle_beta   90.00
_cell.angle_gamma   90.00
#
_symmetry.space_group_name_H-M   'P 1'
#
loop_
_entity.id
_entity.type
_entity.pdbx_description
1 polymer ?
#
loop_
_entity_poly.entity_id
_entity_poly.type
_entity_poly.pdbx_seq_one_letter_code
_entity_poly.pdbx_strand_id
1 'polypeptide(L)'
;MQDEVNEKTIALYIKTGKLTAQTLQKAMKAILSKGKKQLAKPPQGKQSLKQLMKQNAGVSNIEITEGNIKAFESTAKKYGIDFALKKDATESPPRYLVFFKGRDADVLTAAFKEFSAKKLTQEKKPSIRKLLSTLKEAAQGKNAERAKVKNKDREVSL
;
A
#
# COMPACT_ATOMS: atom_id res chain seq x y z
N MET A 1 -2.68 3.19 27.98
CA MET A 1 -1.89 2.97 26.76
C MET A 1 -0.63 2.28 27.20
N GLN A 2 -0.45 1.03 26.79
CA GLN A 2 0.71 0.21 27.14
C GLN A 2 1.87 0.67 26.26
N ASP A 3 2.86 1.35 26.82
CA ASP A 3 4.12 1.59 26.12
C ASP A 3 4.88 0.25 26.07
N GLU A 4 4.71 -0.49 24.97
CA GLU A 4 5.65 -1.54 24.59
C GLU A 4 7.02 -0.87 24.39
N VAL A 5 7.83 -0.87 25.44
CA VAL A 5 9.27 -0.62 25.34
C VAL A 5 9.83 -1.81 24.58
N ASN A 6 9.78 -1.72 23.26
CA ASN A 6 10.39 -2.65 22.32
C ASN A 6 11.88 -2.76 22.69
N GLU A 7 12.28 -3.86 23.33
CA GLU A 7 13.63 -4.05 23.84
C GLU A 7 14.64 -4.07 22.67
N LYS A 8 15.31 -2.94 22.45
CA LYS A 8 16.37 -2.78 21.45
C LYS A 8 17.71 -3.33 21.96
N THR A 9 17.73 -4.56 22.44
CA THR A 9 18.96 -5.21 22.90
C THR A 9 19.84 -5.55 21.69
N ILE A 10 21.09 -5.06 21.70
CA ILE A 10 22.07 -5.34 20.64
C ILE A 10 23.16 -6.24 21.22
N ALA A 11 23.27 -7.46 20.70
CA ALA A 11 24.37 -8.36 21.04
C ALA A 11 25.66 -7.90 20.34
N LEU A 12 26.71 -7.64 21.12
CA LEU A 12 28.02 -7.21 20.62
C LEU A 12 29.09 -8.26 20.92
N TYR A 13 29.68 -8.83 19.86
CA TYR A 13 30.84 -9.71 19.95
C TYR A 13 32.12 -8.93 19.60
N ILE A 14 33.11 -8.95 20.50
CA ILE A 14 34.41 -8.29 20.32
C ILE A 14 35.50 -9.35 20.36
N LYS A 15 36.12 -9.65 19.21
CA LYS A 15 37.31 -10.49 19.14
C LYS A 15 38.55 -9.64 19.46
N THR A 16 39.14 -9.83 20.64
CA THR A 16 40.36 -9.14 21.07
C THR A 16 41.24 -10.07 21.91
N GLY A 17 42.56 -9.87 21.87
CA GLY A 17 43.51 -10.62 22.70
C GLY A 17 43.54 -10.15 24.16
N LYS A 18 43.26 -8.86 24.41
CA LYS A 18 43.07 -8.29 25.75
C LYS A 18 41.91 -7.31 25.72
N LEU A 19 40.97 -7.46 26.65
CA LEU A 19 39.85 -6.53 26.80
C LEU A 19 40.30 -5.33 27.65
N THR A 20 40.65 -4.24 26.97
CA THR A 20 41.02 -2.97 27.63
C THR A 20 39.93 -1.93 27.46
N ALA A 21 39.88 -0.93 28.34
CA ALA A 21 38.94 0.20 28.24
C ALA A 21 39.00 0.88 26.86
N GLN A 22 40.20 1.01 26.28
CA GLN A 22 40.37 1.58 24.93
C GLN A 22 39.74 0.72 23.84
N THR A 23 39.87 -0.61 23.93
CA THR A 23 39.24 -1.53 22.96
C THR A 23 37.71 -1.49 23.05
N LEU A 24 37.17 -1.43 24.27
CA LEU A 24 35.72 -1.28 24.48
C LEU A 24 35.22 0.06 23.94
N GLN A 25 35.91 1.17 24.24
CA GLN A 25 35.55 2.50 23.74
C GLN A 25 35.54 2.55 22.19
N LYS A 26 36.54 1.95 21.54
CA LYS A 26 36.59 1.86 20.06
C LYS A 26 35.41 1.04 19.52
N ALA A 27 35.10 -0.10 20.13
CA ALA A 27 33.98 -0.94 19.73
C ALA A 27 32.63 -0.20 19.86
N MET A 28 32.42 0.49 20.98
CA MET A 28 31.21 1.31 21.20
C MET A 28 31.09 2.44 20.17
N LYS A 29 32.19 3.19 19.91
CA LYS A 29 32.21 4.24 18.88
C LYS A 29 31.90 3.68 17.48
N ALA A 30 32.42 2.51 17.14
CA ALA A 30 32.14 1.86 15.87
C ALA A 30 30.66 1.51 15.70
N ILE A 31 30.00 0.97 16.75
CA ILE A 31 28.56 0.67 16.73
C ILE A 31 27.74 1.95 16.57
N LEU A 32 28.03 2.98 17.36
CA LEU A 32 27.34 4.26 17.27
C LEU A 32 27.49 4.89 15.87
N SER A 33 28.67 4.77 15.26
CA SER A 33 28.89 5.26 13.89
C SER A 33 28.11 4.46 12.83
N LYS A 34 28.00 3.14 12.97
CA LYS A 34 27.20 2.29 12.07
C LYS A 34 25.70 2.53 12.26
N GLY A 35 25.25 2.71 13.50
CA GLY A 35 23.88 3.11 13.82
C GLY A 35 23.52 4.45 13.20
N LYS A 36 24.41 5.45 13.30
CA LYS A 36 24.24 6.76 12.62
C LYS A 36 24.11 6.62 11.11
N LYS A 37 24.86 5.72 10.45
CA LYS A 37 24.73 5.48 9.00
C LYS A 37 23.40 4.83 8.61
N GLN A 38 22.85 3.95 9.44
CA GLN A 38 21.50 3.39 9.20
C GLN A 38 20.40 4.42 9.47
N LEU A 39 20.58 5.27 10.49
CA LEU A 39 19.70 6.42 10.80
C LEU A 39 19.81 7.56 9.78
N ALA A 40 20.89 7.61 9.01
CA ALA A 40 21.13 8.62 7.97
C ALA A 40 20.45 8.27 6.64
N LYS A 41 19.78 7.12 6.52
CA LYS A 41 18.91 6.88 5.37
C LYS A 41 17.76 7.90 5.42
N PRO A 42 17.48 8.62 4.32
CA PRO A 42 16.33 9.50 4.31
C PRO A 42 15.07 8.67 4.62
N PRO A 43 14.15 9.17 5.46
CA PRO A 43 12.89 8.48 5.70
C PRO A 43 12.21 8.26 4.34
N GLN A 44 11.49 7.15 4.16
CA GLN A 44 10.78 6.84 2.93
C GLN A 44 9.29 6.61 3.21
N GLY A 45 8.43 7.02 2.29
CA GLY A 45 6.98 6.91 2.39
C GLY A 45 6.35 8.06 3.18
N LYS A 46 5.57 7.74 4.21
CA LYS A 46 4.81 8.74 4.97
C LYS A 46 5.75 9.58 5.84
N GLN A 47 5.82 10.87 5.55
CA GLN A 47 6.67 11.85 6.24
C GLN A 47 5.83 13.00 6.78
N SER A 48 6.39 13.74 7.74
CA SER A 48 5.82 15.04 8.12
C SER A 48 6.07 16.07 7.02
N LEU A 49 5.18 17.06 6.89
CA LEU A 49 5.33 18.14 5.90
C LEU A 49 6.69 18.85 6.02
N LYS A 50 7.16 19.08 7.26
CA LYS A 50 8.47 19.69 7.54
C LYS A 50 9.64 18.82 7.04
N GLN A 51 9.56 17.51 7.16
CA GLN A 51 10.57 16.57 6.64
C GLN A 51 10.57 16.55 5.11
N LEU A 52 9.38 16.63 4.50
CA LEU A 52 9.22 16.68 3.05
C LEU A 52 9.83 17.97 2.46
N MET A 53 9.55 19.11 3.10
CA MET A 53 10.10 20.42 2.70
C MET A 53 11.62 20.52 2.88
N LYS A 54 12.18 19.91 3.93
CA LYS A 54 13.63 19.92 4.21
C LYS A 54 14.45 19.25 3.09
N GLN A 55 13.82 18.43 2.25
CA GLN A 55 14.48 17.71 1.18
C GLN A 55 14.61 18.54 -0.12
N ASN A 56 14.33 19.85 -0.09
CA ASN A 56 14.60 20.84 -1.14
C ASN A 56 14.09 20.45 -2.55
N ALA A 57 13.02 19.68 -2.64
CA ALA A 57 12.49 19.16 -3.90
C ALA A 57 11.29 19.96 -4.45
N GLY A 58 10.91 21.07 -3.81
CA GLY A 58 9.59 21.67 -3.97
C GLY A 58 8.50 20.72 -3.44
N VAL A 59 7.41 21.27 -2.92
CA VAL A 59 6.28 20.46 -2.45
C VAL A 59 5.06 20.79 -3.29
N SER A 60 4.46 19.77 -3.87
CA SER A 60 3.21 19.87 -4.63
C SER A 60 2.08 19.23 -3.82
N ASN A 61 0.85 19.69 -4.03
CA ASN A 61 -0.33 19.19 -3.34
C ASN A 61 -1.38 18.67 -4.33
N ILE A 62 -2.09 17.61 -3.94
CA ILE A 62 -3.27 17.10 -4.64
C ILE A 62 -4.38 16.90 -3.63
N GLU A 63 -5.59 17.31 -3.99
CA GLU A 63 -6.81 17.04 -3.23
C GLU A 63 -7.26 15.59 -3.47
N ILE A 64 -7.56 14.88 -2.38
CA ILE A 64 -8.08 13.52 -2.39
C ILE A 64 -9.36 13.44 -1.54
N THR A 65 -10.30 12.62 -1.97
CA THR A 65 -11.53 12.33 -1.23
C THR A 65 -11.31 11.24 -0.17
N GLU A 66 -12.09 11.25 0.91
CA GLU A 66 -11.94 10.32 2.05
C GLU A 66 -11.88 8.84 1.64
N GLY A 67 -12.72 8.43 0.70
CA GLY A 67 -12.74 7.05 0.19
C GLY A 67 -11.49 6.63 -0.59
N ASN A 68 -10.71 7.58 -1.10
CA ASN A 68 -9.54 7.32 -1.94
C ASN A 68 -8.20 7.41 -1.20
N ILE A 69 -8.16 7.93 0.03
CA ILE A 69 -6.93 8.12 0.82
C ILE A 69 -6.16 6.80 1.00
N LYS A 70 -6.86 5.72 1.37
CA LYS A 70 -6.23 4.41 1.61
C LYS A 70 -5.65 3.81 0.33
N ALA A 71 -6.30 4.06 -0.80
CA ALA A 71 -5.84 3.60 -2.10
C ALA A 71 -4.60 4.39 -2.56
N PHE A 72 -4.55 5.69 -2.23
CA PHE A 72 -3.39 6.53 -2.47
C PHE A 72 -2.16 6.05 -1.70
N GLU A 73 -2.28 5.73 -0.40
CA GLU A 73 -1.15 5.26 0.41
C GLU A 73 -0.49 4.00 -0.17
N SER A 74 -1.29 3.02 -0.62
CA SER A 74 -0.80 1.81 -1.28
C SER A 74 -0.07 2.13 -2.59
N THR A 75 -0.62 3.07 -3.36
CA THR A 75 -0.04 3.50 -4.64
C THR A 75 1.27 4.26 -4.43
N ALA A 76 1.32 5.20 -3.49
CA ALA A 76 2.52 5.93 -3.12
C ALA A 76 3.65 4.99 -2.68
N LYS A 77 3.32 3.96 -1.88
CA LYS A 77 4.29 2.94 -1.47
C LYS A 77 4.83 2.12 -2.65
N LYS A 78 3.98 1.76 -3.61
CA LYS A 78 4.37 1.01 -4.81
C LYS A 78 5.40 1.77 -5.65
N TYR A 79 5.22 3.09 -5.74
CA TYR A 79 6.05 3.97 -6.55
C TYR A 79 7.19 4.65 -5.77
N GLY A 80 7.34 4.35 -4.47
CA GLY A 80 8.39 4.94 -3.62
C GLY A 80 8.23 6.44 -3.38
N ILE A 81 7.00 6.95 -3.46
CA ILE A 81 6.70 8.38 -3.32
C ILE A 81 6.66 8.76 -1.84
N ASP A 82 7.41 9.80 -1.49
CA ASP A 82 7.35 10.38 -0.16
C ASP A 82 6.20 11.37 -0.06
N PHE A 83 5.35 11.22 0.95
CA PHE A 83 4.14 12.04 1.06
C PHE A 83 3.76 12.40 2.50
N ALA A 84 3.03 13.51 2.65
CA ALA A 84 2.42 13.96 3.89
C ALA A 84 0.91 14.17 3.69
N LEU A 85 0.11 13.66 4.63
CA LEU A 85 -1.34 13.84 4.63
C LEU A 85 -1.71 15.00 5.56
N LYS A 86 -2.53 15.93 5.08
CA LYS A 86 -3.13 16.99 5.88
C LYS A 86 -4.63 17.00 5.65
N LYS A 87 -5.40 17.00 6.74
CA LYS A 87 -6.83 17.26 6.69
C LYS A 87 -7.04 18.76 6.79
N ASP A 88 -7.79 19.31 5.85
CA ASP A 88 -8.31 20.66 5.94
C ASP A 88 -9.76 20.61 6.42
N ALA A 89 -10.01 21.27 7.55
CA ALA A 89 -11.31 21.25 8.23
C ALA A 89 -12.04 22.59 8.13
N THR A 90 -11.49 23.56 7.39
CA THR A 90 -12.10 24.87 7.21
C THR A 90 -13.30 24.83 6.25
N GLU A 91 -13.40 23.81 5.42
CA GLU A 91 -14.50 23.61 4.48
C GLU A 91 -15.31 22.36 4.84
N SER A 92 -16.60 22.40 4.53
CA SER A 92 -17.53 21.27 4.69
C SER A 92 -18.05 20.86 3.31
N PRO A 93 -17.77 19.62 2.84
CA PRO A 93 -17.09 18.53 3.53
C PRO A 93 -15.55 18.72 3.63
N PRO A 94 -14.89 18.13 4.66
CA PRO A 94 -13.46 18.29 4.89
C PRO A 94 -12.63 17.76 3.72
N ARG A 95 -11.67 18.56 3.27
CA ARG A 95 -10.75 18.18 2.19
C ARG A 95 -9.52 17.48 2.76
N TYR A 96 -9.01 16.47 2.05
CA TYR A 96 -7.77 15.82 2.40
C TYR A 96 -6.71 16.16 1.35
N LEU A 97 -5.65 16.83 1.78
CA LEU A 97 -4.55 17.25 0.95
C LEU A 97 -3.38 16.29 1.14
N VAL A 98 -2.87 15.75 0.04
CA VAL A 98 -1.61 15.02 0.03
C VAL A 98 -0.52 15.92 -0.53
N PHE A 99 0.50 16.16 0.27
CA PHE A 99 1.72 16.82 -0.13
C PHE A 99 2.77 15.79 -0.52
N PHE A 100 3.45 16.00 -1.63
CA PHE A 100 4.53 15.13 -2.14
C PHE A 100 5.65 15.98 -2.73
N LYS A 101 6.80 15.37 -3.01
CA LYS A 101 7.92 16.09 -3.63
C LYS A 101 7.61 16.43 -5.08
N GLY A 102 7.90 17.65 -5.52
CA GLY A 102 7.63 18.08 -6.91
C GLY A 102 8.28 17.18 -7.98
N ARG A 103 9.43 16.57 -7.66
CA ARG A 103 10.10 15.57 -8.54
C ARG A 103 9.25 14.32 -8.80
N ASP A 104 8.36 13.98 -7.89
CA ASP A 104 7.53 12.78 -7.97
C ASP A 104 6.19 13.05 -8.70
N ALA A 105 5.97 14.27 -9.21
CA ALA A 105 4.73 14.65 -9.91
C ALA A 105 4.46 13.81 -11.17
N ASP A 106 5.49 13.53 -11.96
CA ASP A 106 5.38 12.70 -13.16
C ASP A 106 5.05 11.25 -12.81
N VAL A 107 5.68 10.74 -11.76
CA VAL A 107 5.46 9.38 -11.24
C VAL A 107 4.04 9.26 -10.68
N LEU A 108 3.56 10.27 -9.97
CA LEU A 108 2.18 10.33 -9.49
C LEU A 108 1.18 10.35 -10.64
N THR A 109 1.45 11.11 -11.70
CA THR A 109 0.57 11.17 -12.87
C THR A 109 0.45 9.80 -13.55
N ALA A 110 1.57 9.07 -13.68
CA ALA A 110 1.56 7.70 -14.18
C ALA A 110 0.81 6.74 -13.23
N ALA A 111 1.03 6.89 -11.92
CA ALA A 111 0.38 6.08 -10.90
C ALA A 111 -1.15 6.30 -10.86
N PHE A 112 -1.61 7.54 -11.02
CA PHE A 112 -3.04 7.88 -11.12
C PHE A 112 -3.67 7.29 -12.38
N LYS A 113 -2.98 7.34 -13.53
CA LYS A 113 -3.45 6.69 -14.76
C LYS A 113 -3.63 5.18 -14.56
N GLU A 114 -2.67 4.51 -13.90
CA GLU A 114 -2.78 3.08 -13.57
C GLU A 114 -3.91 2.80 -12.57
N PHE A 115 -4.06 3.66 -11.56
CA PHE A 115 -5.12 3.52 -10.54
C PHE A 115 -6.51 3.66 -11.15
N SER A 116 -6.73 4.66 -12.00
CA SER A 116 -8.00 4.86 -12.70
C SER A 116 -8.35 3.68 -13.59
N ALA A 117 -7.38 3.10 -14.32
CA ALA A 117 -7.60 1.90 -15.11
C ALA A 117 -7.96 0.68 -14.24
N LYS A 118 -7.35 0.54 -13.06
CA LYS A 118 -7.66 -0.54 -12.11
C LYS A 118 -9.02 -0.37 -11.43
N LYS A 119 -9.44 0.85 -11.11
CA LYS A 119 -10.76 1.12 -10.53
C LYS A 119 -11.87 0.86 -11.54
N LEU A 120 -11.73 1.33 -12.78
CA LEU A 120 -12.70 1.08 -13.84
C LEU A 120 -12.87 -0.42 -14.13
N THR A 121 -11.79 -1.20 -14.07
CA THR A 121 -11.85 -2.66 -14.26
C THR A 121 -12.39 -3.40 -13.04
N GLN A 122 -12.18 -2.89 -11.82
CA GLN A 122 -12.81 -3.43 -10.60
C GLN A 122 -14.31 -3.16 -10.56
N GLU A 123 -14.77 -1.96 -10.91
CA GLU A 123 -16.20 -1.64 -10.97
C GLU A 123 -16.93 -2.46 -12.04
N LYS A 124 -16.26 -2.75 -13.15
CA LYS A 124 -16.81 -3.60 -14.22
C LYS A 124 -16.82 -5.10 -13.90
N LYS A 125 -16.11 -5.57 -12.85
CA LYS A 125 -16.10 -7.00 -12.51
C LYS A 125 -17.40 -7.39 -11.79
N PRO A 126 -18.22 -8.31 -12.35
CA PRO A 126 -19.39 -8.80 -11.64
C PRO A 126 -18.96 -9.52 -10.36
N SER A 127 -19.72 -9.33 -9.28
CA SER A 127 -19.44 -9.99 -8.01
C SER A 127 -19.52 -11.51 -8.15
N ILE A 128 -18.71 -12.26 -7.38
CA ILE A 128 -18.65 -13.73 -7.44
C ILE A 128 -20.04 -14.36 -7.26
N ARG A 129 -20.90 -13.76 -6.42
CA ARG A 129 -22.29 -14.21 -6.23
C ARG A 129 -23.15 -14.07 -7.50
N LYS A 130 -23.01 -12.96 -8.24
CA LYS A 130 -23.69 -12.74 -9.53
C LYS A 130 -23.15 -13.68 -10.61
N LEU A 131 -21.85 -13.99 -10.57
CA LEU A 131 -21.26 -14.99 -11.47
C LEU A 131 -21.79 -16.41 -11.15
N LEU A 132 -21.89 -16.78 -9.87
CA LEU A 132 -22.43 -18.08 -9.47
C LEU A 132 -23.93 -18.21 -9.79
N SER A 133 -24.73 -17.15 -9.60
CA SER A 133 -26.15 -17.18 -9.95
C SER A 133 -26.34 -17.34 -11.45
N THR A 134 -25.63 -16.57 -12.28
CA THR A 134 -25.69 -16.68 -13.74
C THR A 134 -25.21 -18.05 -14.25
N LEU A 135 -24.15 -18.60 -13.67
CA LEU A 135 -23.68 -19.96 -14.00
C LEU A 135 -24.67 -21.04 -13.55
N LYS A 136 -25.31 -20.88 -12.40
CA LYS A 136 -26.37 -21.80 -11.92
C LYS A 136 -27.59 -21.76 -12.84
N GLU A 137 -28.05 -20.57 -13.23
CA GLU A 137 -29.16 -20.37 -14.16
C GLU A 137 -28.84 -20.96 -15.55
N ALA A 138 -27.65 -20.71 -16.08
CA ALA A 138 -27.21 -21.28 -17.34
C ALA A 138 -27.09 -22.82 -17.29
N ALA A 139 -26.64 -23.37 -16.16
CA ALA A 139 -26.58 -24.83 -15.95
C ALA A 139 -27.97 -25.45 -15.82
N GLN A 140 -28.91 -24.79 -15.13
CA GLN A 140 -30.30 -25.23 -15.02
C GLN A 140 -31.02 -25.21 -16.37
N GLY A 141 -30.80 -24.17 -17.19
CA GLY A 141 -31.35 -24.10 -18.55
C GLY A 141 -30.88 -25.27 -19.43
N LYS A 142 -29.58 -25.58 -19.44
CA LYS A 142 -29.03 -26.73 -20.19
C LYS A 142 -29.54 -28.08 -19.69
N ASN A 143 -29.78 -28.21 -18.38
CA ASN A 143 -30.31 -29.45 -17.83
C ASN A 143 -31.80 -29.63 -18.16
N ALA A 144 -32.57 -28.54 -18.18
CA ALA A 144 -33.97 -28.56 -18.59
C ALA A 144 -34.12 -28.89 -20.10
N GLU A 145 -33.24 -28.38 -20.95
CA GLU A 145 -33.20 -28.76 -22.37
C GLU A 145 -32.86 -30.25 -22.55
N ARG A 146 -31.85 -30.77 -21.84
CA ARG A 146 -31.50 -32.20 -21.87
C ARG A 146 -32.63 -33.09 -21.35
N ALA A 147 -33.36 -32.67 -20.32
CA ALA A 147 -34.50 -33.40 -19.79
C ALA A 147 -35.68 -33.44 -20.78
N LYS A 148 -35.95 -32.33 -21.48
CA LYS A 148 -36.96 -32.29 -22.55
C LYS A 148 -36.62 -33.19 -23.73
N VAL A 149 -35.34 -33.27 -24.12
CA VAL A 149 -34.89 -34.18 -25.19
C VAL A 149 -35.06 -35.65 -24.78
N LYS A 150 -34.67 -36.01 -23.54
CA LYS A 150 -34.81 -37.39 -23.03
C LYS A 150 -36.25 -37.88 -22.92
N ASN A 151 -37.21 -37.00 -22.61
CA ASN A 151 -38.62 -37.38 -22.55
C ASN A 151 -39.23 -37.60 -23.94
N LYS A 152 -38.82 -36.83 -24.96
CA LYS A 152 -39.25 -37.07 -26.35
C LYS A 152 -38.82 -38.43 -26.88
N ASP A 153 -37.59 -38.88 -26.58
CA ASP A 153 -37.09 -40.18 -27.03
C ASP A 153 -37.78 -41.37 -26.34
N ARG A 154 -38.42 -41.17 -25.17
CA ARG A 154 -39.12 -42.24 -24.43
C ARG A 154 -40.58 -42.43 -24.83
N GLU A 155 -41.19 -41.45 -25.51
CA GLU A 155 -42.59 -41.53 -25.96
C GLU A 155 -42.74 -42.22 -27.34
N VAL A 156 -41.63 -42.59 -28.01
CA VAL A 156 -41.64 -43.20 -29.36
C VAL A 156 -41.54 -44.74 -29.34
N SER A 157 -41.86 -45.39 -28.22
CA SER A 157 -41.92 -46.86 -28.16
C SER A 157 -43.28 -47.32 -27.67
N LEU A 158 -44.21 -47.44 -28.62
CA LEU A 158 -45.45 -48.21 -28.54
C LEU A 158 -45.21 -49.57 -29.19
#